data_AF-A0A3Q9W8M2-F1
#
_entry.id   AF-A0A3Q9W8M2-F1
#
_cell.length_a   1.000
_cell.length_b   1.000
_cell.length_c   1.000
_cell.angle_alpha   90.00
_cell.angle_beta   90.00
_cell.angle_gamma   90.00
#
_symmetry.space_group_name_H-M   'P 1'
#
loop_
_entity.id
_entity.type
_entity.pdbx_description
1 polymer ?
#
loop_
_entity_poly.entity_id
_entity_poly.type
_entity_poly.pdbx_seq_one_letter_code
_entity_poly.pdbx_strand_id
1 'polypeptide(L)' 'MKKLIALAAVAACLFTLSTTTHARGSNPGDFRYYHFQCLDSNQVQLWFKISQTYDPTLSAACENDGGRLKVTKVFW' A
#
# COMPACT_ATOMS: atom_id res chain seq x y z
N MET A 1 -10.19 13.02 46.15
CA MET A 1 -10.96 13.96 45.32
C MET A 1 -10.42 13.90 43.89
N LYS A 2 -11.32 13.65 42.92
CA LYS A 2 -11.32 14.06 41.49
C LYS A 2 -9.96 14.04 40.76
N LYS A 3 -9.68 13.05 39.90
CA LYS A 3 -9.95 13.07 38.43
C LYS A 3 -9.56 14.40 37.79
N LEU A 4 -8.92 14.36 36.60
CA LEU A 4 -8.29 15.43 35.81
C LEU A 4 -6.77 15.32 36.01
N ILE A 5 -5.93 15.06 35.01
CA ILE A 5 -5.91 15.61 33.65
C ILE A 5 -5.29 14.53 32.74
N ALA A 6 -6.12 13.84 31.97
CA ALA A 6 -5.65 12.96 30.89
C ALA A 6 -6.37 13.37 29.59
N LEU A 7 -6.24 14.65 29.21
CA LEU A 7 -6.78 15.21 27.98
C LEU A 7 -5.73 16.07 27.27
N ALA A 8 -4.61 15.46 26.88
CA ALA A 8 -3.63 16.13 26.02
C ALA A 8 -3.01 15.20 24.96
N ALA A 9 -3.63 14.05 24.66
CA ALA A 9 -3.09 13.06 23.72
C ALA A 9 -3.95 12.85 22.46
N VAL A 10 -4.93 13.72 22.19
CA VAL A 10 -5.84 13.56 21.03
C VAL A 10 -5.82 14.82 20.17
N ALA A 11 -4.67 15.13 19.58
CA ALA A 11 -4.57 16.19 18.57
C ALA A 11 -3.54 15.90 17.47
N ALA A 12 -3.11 14.64 17.30
CA ALA A 12 -2.12 14.25 16.28
C ALA A 12 -2.71 13.34 15.18
N CYS A 13 -4.03 13.22 15.07
CA CYS A 13 -4.67 12.27 14.14
C CYS A 13 -5.39 12.91 12.95
N LEU A 14 -5.23 14.21 12.70
CA LEU A 14 -5.90 14.86 11.59
C LEU A 14 -4.88 15.55 10.71
N PHE A 15 -5.00 15.29 9.41
CA PHE A 15 -4.24 15.87 8.29
C PHE A 15 -2.97 15.13 7.84
N THR A 16 -3.03 13.80 7.69
CA THR A 16 -2.45 13.21 6.48
C THR A 16 -3.42 13.45 5.32
N LEU A 17 -3.34 14.63 4.71
CA LEU A 17 -3.88 14.84 3.37
C LEU A 17 -3.07 13.95 2.42
N SER A 18 -3.51 12.71 2.25
CA SER A 18 -3.10 11.88 1.12
C SER A 18 -3.60 12.57 -0.14
N THR A 19 -2.75 13.38 -0.76
CA THR A 19 -3.00 13.84 -2.12
C THR A 19 -2.98 12.61 -3.01
N THR A 20 -4.16 12.03 -3.23
CA THR A 20 -4.38 11.02 -4.28
C THR A 20 -4.36 11.73 -5.62
N THR A 21 -3.21 12.30 -6.00
CA THR A 21 -2.98 12.68 -7.39
C THR A 21 -3.00 11.37 -8.17
N HIS A 22 -4.03 11.21 -8.99
CA HIS A 22 -4.16 10.04 -9.84
C HIS A 22 -2.88 9.91 -10.66
N ALA A 23 -2.22 8.76 -10.54
CA ALA A 23 -1.17 8.29 -11.42
C ALA A 23 -1.67 8.30 -12.88
N ARG A 24 -1.42 9.36 -13.64
CA ARG A 24 -1.89 9.59 -15.02
C ARG A 24 -0.81 9.48 -16.10
N GLY A 25 0.46 9.47 -15.71
CA GLY A 25 1.60 9.31 -16.61
C GLY A 25 1.68 7.88 -17.13
N SER A 26 2.27 7.73 -18.30
CA SER A 26 2.50 6.41 -18.91
C SER A 26 3.90 6.30 -19.52
N ASN A 27 4.69 7.38 -19.46
CA ASN A 27 6.04 7.36 -19.98
C ASN A 27 6.98 6.66 -18.99
N PRO A 28 8.08 6.04 -19.47
CA PRO A 28 9.09 5.46 -18.58
C PRO A 28 9.64 6.43 -17.54
N GLY A 29 9.74 7.73 -17.85
CA GLY A 29 10.19 8.77 -16.88
C GLY A 29 9.18 9.07 -15.77
N ASP A 30 7.92 8.73 -15.97
CA ASP A 30 6.84 8.92 -14.99
C ASP A 30 6.73 7.74 -14.04
N PHE A 31 7.46 6.63 -14.28
CA PHE A 31 7.47 5.47 -13.41
C PHE A 31 7.93 5.85 -12.00
N ARG A 32 7.26 5.27 -10.99
CA ARG A 32 7.61 5.48 -9.58
C ARG A 32 7.85 4.18 -8.85
N TYR A 33 6.92 3.24 -8.93
CA TYR A 33 7.05 1.98 -8.22
C TYR A 33 6.16 0.88 -8.78
N TYR A 34 6.51 -0.35 -8.45
CA TYR A 34 5.66 -1.52 -8.55
C TYR A 34 4.83 -1.64 -7.27
N HIS A 35 3.52 -1.79 -7.43
CA HIS A 35 2.59 -2.17 -6.38
C HIS A 35 2.25 -3.65 -6.55
N PHE A 36 2.75 -4.46 -5.63
CA PHE A 36 2.49 -5.88 -5.53
C PHE A 36 1.34 -6.10 -4.57
N GLN A 37 0.27 -6.78 -4.99
CA GLN A 37 -0.85 -7.15 -4.15
C GLN A 37 -1.02 -8.67 -4.21
N CYS A 38 -1.02 -9.31 -3.05
CA CYS A 38 -1.40 -10.71 -2.95
C CYS A 38 -2.89 -10.80 -2.63
N LEU A 39 -3.65 -11.43 -3.52
CA LEU A 39 -5.11 -11.51 -3.42
C LEU A 39 -5.52 -12.97 -3.25
N ASP A 40 -6.47 -13.25 -2.36
CA ASP A 40 -7.06 -14.58 -2.24
C ASP A 40 -8.02 -14.90 -3.40
N SER A 41 -8.62 -16.09 -3.37
CA SER A 41 -9.62 -16.52 -4.36
C SER A 41 -10.85 -15.60 -4.48
N ASN A 42 -11.19 -14.86 -3.42
CA ASN A 42 -12.30 -13.92 -3.35
C ASN A 42 -11.88 -12.47 -3.68
N GLN A 43 -10.66 -12.27 -4.19
CA GLN A 43 -10.06 -10.95 -4.45
C GLN A 43 -9.83 -10.10 -3.19
N VAL A 44 -9.81 -10.70 -2.00
CA VAL A 44 -9.44 -10.03 -0.75
C VAL A 44 -7.93 -9.91 -0.68
N GLN A 45 -7.43 -8.71 -0.35
CA GLN A 45 -6.00 -8.48 -0.21
C GLN A 45 -5.48 -9.11 1.07
N LEU A 46 -4.60 -10.11 0.92
CA LEU A 46 -3.86 -10.72 2.02
C LEU A 46 -2.74 -9.79 2.49
N TRP A 47 -1.97 -9.26 1.54
CA TRP A 47 -0.91 -8.27 1.80
C TRP A 47 -0.57 -7.47 0.54
N PHE A 48 0.21 -6.41 0.72
CA PHE A 48 0.80 -5.65 -0.37
C PHE A 48 2.25 -5.25 -0.08
N LYS A 49 3.02 -5.00 -1.14
CA LYS A 49 4.38 -4.47 -1.08
C LYS A 49 4.55 -3.41 -2.17
N ILE A 50 5.28 -2.36 -1.84
CA ILE A 50 5.68 -1.32 -2.80
C ILE A 50 7.19 -1.39 -2.95
N SER A 51 7.68 -1.39 -4.19
CA SER A 51 9.10 -1.39 -4.49
C SER A 51 9.41 -0.60 -5.75
N GLN A 52 10.55 0.08 -5.79
CA GLN A 52 11.05 0.71 -7.01
C GLN A 52 11.57 -0.32 -8.02
N THR A 53 11.95 -1.51 -7.56
CA THR A 53 12.44 -2.62 -8.37
C THR A 53 11.42 -3.74 -8.48
N TYR A 54 11.43 -4.44 -9.60
CA TYR A 54 10.61 -5.63 -9.78
C TYR A 54 11.21 -6.80 -9.00
N ASP A 55 10.40 -7.46 -8.17
CA ASP A 55 10.80 -8.60 -7.34
C ASP A 55 9.98 -9.84 -7.75
N PRO A 56 10.58 -10.78 -8.51
CA PRO A 56 9.88 -11.96 -9.00
C PRO A 56 9.60 -12.99 -7.90
N THR A 57 10.30 -12.92 -6.75
CA THR A 57 10.18 -13.91 -5.68
C THR A 57 8.83 -13.81 -4.94
N LEU A 58 8.17 -12.66 -5.06
CA LEU A 58 6.87 -12.39 -4.43
C LEU A 58 5.74 -13.24 -5.01
N SER A 59 5.88 -13.83 -6.20
CA SER A 59 4.86 -14.72 -6.75
C SER A 59 4.76 -15.99 -5.93
N ALA A 60 5.90 -16.65 -5.69
CA ALA A 60 5.96 -17.87 -4.89
C ALA A 60 5.56 -17.60 -3.43
N ALA A 61 5.94 -16.46 -2.86
CA ALA A 61 5.50 -16.07 -1.52
C ALA A 61 3.97 -15.94 -1.46
N CYS A 62 3.35 -15.27 -2.44
CA CYS A 62 1.91 -15.11 -2.48
C CYS A 62 1.18 -16.44 -2.71
N GLU A 63 1.71 -17.32 -3.56
CA GLU A 63 1.17 -18.65 -3.80
C GLU A 63 1.23 -19.53 -2.54
N ASN A 64 2.32 -19.46 -1.76
CA ASN A 64 2.45 -20.15 -0.49
C ASN A 64 1.41 -19.67 0.56
N ASP A 65 1.03 -18.39 0.50
CA ASP A 65 -0.03 -17.82 1.34
C ASP A 65 -1.45 -18.14 0.82
N GLY A 66 -1.58 -18.92 -0.27
CA GLY A 66 -2.86 -19.29 -0.87
C GLY A 66 -3.46 -18.19 -1.74
N GLY A 67 -2.67 -17.21 -2.16
CA GLY A 67 -3.09 -16.10 -3.01
C GLY A 67 -2.55 -16.16 -4.43
N ARG A 68 -2.91 -15.13 -5.21
CA ARG A 68 -2.37 -14.84 -6.53
C ARG A 68 -1.82 -13.43 -6.58
N LEU A 69 -0.60 -13.30 -7.08
CA LEU A 69 0.07 -12.00 -7.16
C LEU A 69 -0.48 -11.16 -8.32
N LYS A 70 -0.91 -9.94 -8.00
CA LYS A 70 -1.21 -8.88 -8.96
C LYS A 70 -0.13 -7.82 -8.87
N VAL A 71 0.49 -7.46 -9.99
CA VAL A 71 1.51 -6.41 -10.04
C VAL A 71 1.02 -5.26 -10.89
N THR A 72 1.01 -4.06 -10.31
CA THR A 72 0.63 -2.82 -10.99
C THR A 72 1.83 -1.90 -11.03
N LYS A 73 2.19 -1.36 -12.21
CA LYS A 73 3.16 -0.27 -12.31
C LYS A 73 2.44 1.05 -12.03
N VAL A 74 2.98 1.84 -11.11
CA VAL A 74 2.44 3.16 -10.77
C VAL A 74 3.32 4.24 -11.39
N PHE A 75 2.64 5.19 -12.04
CA PHE A 75 3.21 6.35 -12.71
C PHE A 75 2.64 7.65 -12.07
N TRP A 76 2.96 8.85 -12.54
CA TRP A 76 2.35 10.11 -12.06
C TRP A 76 1.48 10.79 -13.08
#